data_AF-A0A942DDL6-F1
#
_entry.id   AF-A0A942DDL6-F1
#
_cell.length_a   1.000
_cell.length_b   1.000
_cell.length_c   1.000
_cell.angle_alpha   90.00
_cell.angle_beta   90.00
_cell.angle_gamma   90.00
#
_symmetry.space_group_name_H-M   'P 1'
#
loop_
_entity.id
_entity.type
_entity.pdbx_description
1 polymer ?
#
loop_
_entity_poly.entity_id
_entity_poly.type
_entity_poly.pdbx_seq_one_letter_code
_entity_poly.pdbx_strand_id
1 'polypeptide(L)'
;MNFEPTNEMNFDPIVYKPAADIVAAFVAEASIVRTIVQGSGGPDNAEITETGLRFVRHLMATSRTMKFGFMPNFKDMDAIREVARDFIAKCGGATHALQTMYNVIQVAEAN
;
A
#
# COMPACT_ATOMS: atom_id res chain seq x y z
N MET A 1 29.38 53.02 12.14
CA MET A 1 28.83 51.85 12.84
C MET A 1 28.72 50.75 11.80
N ASN A 2 29.58 49.74 11.88
CA ASN A 2 29.52 48.56 11.01
C ASN A 2 28.60 47.55 11.69
N PHE A 3 27.48 47.23 11.03
CA PHE A 3 26.53 46.24 11.48
C PHE A 3 26.91 44.92 10.80
N GLU A 4 27.57 44.03 11.52
CA GLU A 4 27.77 42.65 11.08
C GLU A 4 26.62 41.80 11.64
N PRO A 5 25.76 41.18 10.81
CA PRO A 5 24.88 40.13 11.26
C PRO A 5 25.59 38.78 11.04
N THR A 6 26.43 38.37 11.98
CA THR A 6 26.78 36.96 12.13
C THR A 6 25.74 36.30 13.02
N ASN A 7 24.74 35.69 12.41
CA ASN A 7 24.15 34.49 12.99
C ASN A 7 23.72 33.60 11.83
N GLU A 8 24.64 32.72 11.44
CA GLU A 8 24.45 31.67 10.45
C GLU A 8 23.20 30.87 10.84
N MET A 9 22.09 31.13 10.16
CA MET A 9 20.98 30.19 10.15
C MET A 9 21.51 28.95 9.44
N ASN A 10 21.93 27.98 10.24
CA ASN A 10 22.35 26.68 9.78
C ASN A 10 21.14 25.99 9.14
N PHE A 11 21.00 26.17 7.83
CA PHE A 11 20.08 25.42 6.96
C PHE A 11 20.67 24.03 6.74
N ASP A 12 20.87 23.28 7.81
CA ASP A 12 20.98 21.83 7.68
C ASP A 12 19.63 21.33 7.14
N PRO A 13 19.61 20.60 6.01
CA PRO A 13 18.39 20.05 5.49
C PRO A 13 17.97 18.92 6.42
N ILE A 14 17.21 19.26 7.47
CA ILE A 14 16.32 18.29 8.10
C ILE A 14 15.44 17.82 6.95
N VAL A 15 15.66 16.58 6.49
CA VAL A 15 14.85 15.92 5.47
C VAL A 15 13.46 15.75 6.06
N TYR A 16 12.69 16.83 6.03
CA TYR A 16 11.30 16.87 6.41
C TYR A 16 10.59 16.17 5.28
N LYS A 17 10.42 14.84 5.39
CA LYS A 17 9.51 14.11 4.51
C LYS A 17 8.18 14.87 4.55
N PRO A 18 7.71 15.43 3.42
CA PRO A 18 6.53 16.27 3.43
C PRO A 18 5.34 15.46 3.94
N ALA A 19 4.56 16.03 4.86
CA ALA A 19 3.41 15.38 5.50
C ALA A 19 2.42 14.74 4.50
N ALA A 20 2.37 15.26 3.26
CA ALA A 20 1.59 14.70 2.16
C ALA A 20 1.96 13.23 1.82
N ASP A 21 3.25 12.88 1.90
CA ASP A 21 3.74 11.54 1.57
C ASP A 21 3.32 10.51 2.66
N ILE A 22 3.25 10.97 3.92
CA ILE A 22 2.77 10.16 5.05
C ILE A 22 1.27 9.90 4.94
N VAL A 23 0.47 10.91 4.60
CA VAL A 23 -0.97 10.76 4.41
C VAL A 23 -1.27 9.85 3.21
N ALA A 24 -0.55 10.02 2.10
CA ALA A 24 -0.69 9.18 0.92
C ALA A 24 -0.37 7.70 1.24
N ALA A 25 0.68 7.44 2.01
CA ALA A 25 1.03 6.08 2.44
C ALA A 25 -0.06 5.45 3.31
N PHE A 26 -0.61 6.20 4.27
CA PHE A 26 -1.69 5.71 5.14
C PHE A 26 -2.97 5.40 4.35
N VAL A 27 -3.38 6.30 3.46
CA VAL A 27 -4.55 6.09 2.60
C VAL A 27 -4.35 4.89 1.69
N ALA A 28 -3.17 4.74 1.09
CA ALA A 28 -2.84 3.60 0.25
C ALA A 28 -2.92 2.27 1.02
N GLU A 29 -2.30 2.19 2.20
CA GLU A 29 -2.37 0.99 3.03
C GLU A 29 -3.81 0.65 3.41
N ALA A 30 -4.58 1.64 3.88
CA ALA A 30 -5.98 1.44 4.25
C ALA A 30 -6.86 0.97 3.08
N SER A 31 -6.68 1.56 1.89
CA SER A 31 -7.41 1.16 0.68
C SER A 31 -7.04 -0.27 0.26
N ILE A 32 -5.75 -0.60 0.21
CA ILE A 32 -5.26 -1.92 -0.19
C ILE A 32 -5.72 -2.99 0.81
N VAL A 33 -5.59 -2.74 2.11
CA VAL A 33 -6.08 -3.64 3.18
C VAL A 33 -7.58 -3.90 3.00
N ARG A 34 -8.37 -2.85 2.79
CA ARG A 34 -9.82 -3.00 2.56
C ARG A 34 -10.12 -3.87 1.34
N THR A 35 -9.42 -3.66 0.23
CA THR A 35 -9.61 -4.46 -0.98
C THR A 35 -9.18 -5.92 -0.78
N ILE A 36 -8.11 -6.18 -0.01
CA ILE A 36 -7.72 -7.54 0.37
C ILE A 36 -8.83 -8.20 1.20
N VAL A 37 -9.36 -7.52 2.22
CA VAL A 37 -10.46 -8.03 3.05
C VAL A 37 -11.69 -8.35 2.20
N GLN A 38 -12.05 -7.46 1.27
CA GLN A 38 -13.15 -7.69 0.33
C GLN A 38 -12.88 -8.88 -0.61
N GLY A 39 -11.64 -9.26 -0.86
CA GLY A 39 -11.30 -10.41 -1.71
C GLY A 39 -11.13 -11.73 -0.98
N SER A 40 -10.79 -11.69 0.30
CA SER A 40 -10.48 -12.87 1.12
C SER A 40 -11.55 -13.18 2.17
N GLY A 41 -12.49 -12.26 2.38
CA GLY A 41 -13.44 -12.26 3.49
C GLY A 41 -12.84 -11.78 4.82
N GLY A 42 -11.51 -11.58 4.90
CA GLY A 42 -10.83 -11.11 6.10
C GLY A 42 -11.07 -11.97 7.37
N PRO A 43 -10.74 -11.43 8.55
CA PRO A 43 -10.96 -12.09 9.84
C PRO A 43 -12.44 -12.36 10.14
N ASP A 44 -13.30 -11.37 9.83
CA ASP A 44 -14.71 -11.39 10.22
C ASP A 44 -15.62 -12.11 9.22
N ASN A 45 -15.07 -12.72 8.18
CA ASN A 45 -15.82 -13.35 7.08
C ASN A 45 -16.80 -12.38 6.39
N ALA A 46 -16.31 -11.18 6.08
CA ALA A 46 -17.01 -10.19 5.28
C ALA A 46 -17.41 -10.76 3.91
N GLU A 47 -18.44 -10.18 3.30
CA GLU A 47 -18.87 -10.54 1.95
C GLU A 47 -17.74 -10.34 0.94
N ILE A 48 -17.47 -11.37 0.14
CA ILE A 48 -16.41 -11.35 -0.86
C ILE A 48 -16.95 -10.68 -2.13
N THR A 49 -16.27 -9.63 -2.58
CA THR A 49 -16.58 -8.95 -3.83
C THR A 49 -15.69 -9.46 -4.96
N GLU A 50 -16.22 -9.47 -6.19
CA GLU A 50 -15.45 -9.88 -7.37
C GLU A 50 -14.22 -8.97 -7.60
N THR A 51 -14.36 -7.67 -7.33
CA THR A 51 -13.25 -6.70 -7.42
C THR A 51 -12.13 -7.01 -6.43
N GLY A 52 -12.48 -7.31 -5.17
CA GLY A 52 -11.50 -7.72 -4.17
C GLY A 52 -10.85 -9.05 -4.53
N LEU A 53 -11.64 -10.01 -4.99
CA LEU A 53 -11.15 -11.34 -5.36
C LEU A 53 -10.13 -11.29 -6.50
N ARG A 54 -10.35 -10.43 -7.51
CA ARG A 54 -9.38 -10.17 -8.59
C ARG A 54 -8.06 -9.63 -8.05
N PHE A 55 -8.13 -8.68 -7.13
CA PHE A 55 -6.93 -8.11 -6.53
C PHE A 55 -6.16 -9.14 -5.69
N VAL A 56 -6.86 -9.95 -4.88
CA VAL A 56 -6.22 -11.05 -4.12
C VAL A 56 -5.58 -12.07 -5.05
N ARG A 57 -6.24 -12.47 -6.15
CA ARG A 57 -5.65 -13.34 -7.17
C ARG A 57 -4.39 -12.74 -7.79
N HIS A 58 -4.39 -11.44 -8.08
CA HIS A 58 -3.21 -10.74 -8.58
C HIS A 58 -2.05 -10.75 -7.56
N LEU A 59 -2.33 -10.49 -6.28
CA LEU A 59 -1.33 -10.58 -5.21
C LEU A 59 -0.73 -11.99 -5.11
N MET A 60 -1.57 -13.01 -5.21
CA MET A 60 -1.13 -14.41 -5.20
C MET A 60 -0.25 -14.75 -6.40
N ALA A 61 -0.63 -14.31 -7.60
CA ALA A 61 0.11 -14.58 -8.82
C ALA A 61 1.48 -13.88 -8.88
N THR A 62 1.58 -12.69 -8.28
CA THR A 62 2.80 -11.87 -8.29
C THR A 62 3.75 -12.15 -7.14
N SER A 63 3.26 -12.72 -6.03
CA SER A 63 4.11 -13.03 -4.89
C SER A 63 5.02 -14.25 -5.15
N ARG A 64 6.33 -14.08 -4.94
CA ARG A 64 7.31 -15.19 -5.08
C ARG A 64 7.12 -16.28 -4.02
N THR A 65 6.72 -15.93 -2.80
CA THR A 65 6.54 -16.88 -1.70
C THR A 65 5.36 -17.82 -1.94
N MET A 66 4.31 -17.31 -2.59
CA MET A 66 3.13 -18.10 -2.99
C MET A 66 3.47 -19.20 -4.01
N LYS A 67 4.52 -19.00 -4.84
CA LYS A 67 4.98 -20.03 -5.78
C LYS A 67 5.50 -21.29 -5.09
N PHE A 68 5.89 -21.18 -3.82
CA PHE A 68 6.33 -22.31 -2.98
C PHE A 68 5.22 -22.83 -2.06
N GLY A 69 3.96 -22.43 -2.28
CA GLY A 69 2.81 -22.88 -1.50
C GLY A 69 2.55 -22.14 -0.20
N PHE A 70 3.29 -21.06 0.08
CA PHE A 70 3.06 -20.24 1.27
C PHE A 70 1.98 -19.19 1.02
N MET A 71 0.81 -19.41 1.62
CA MET A 71 -0.31 -18.47 1.57
C MET A 71 -0.39 -17.64 2.87
N PRO A 72 -0.44 -16.31 2.78
CA PRO A 72 -0.67 -15.43 3.91
C PRO A 72 -1.97 -15.80 4.62
N ASN A 73 -1.96 -15.63 5.94
CA ASN A 73 -3.14 -15.82 6.75
C ASN A 73 -4.09 -14.61 6.58
N PHE A 74 -5.02 -14.70 5.63
CA PHE A 74 -6.05 -13.68 5.44
C PHE A 74 -7.13 -13.65 6.54
N LYS A 75 -6.99 -14.46 7.60
CA LYS A 75 -7.81 -14.35 8.82
C LYS A 75 -7.17 -13.48 9.91
N ASP A 76 -5.94 -13.04 9.71
CA ASP A 76 -5.24 -12.17 10.63
C ASP A 76 -5.05 -10.77 9.99
N MET A 77 -5.51 -9.72 10.68
CA MET A 77 -5.37 -8.35 10.21
C MET A 77 -3.91 -7.92 10.12
N ASP A 78 -3.05 -8.40 11.00
CA ASP A 78 -1.65 -7.98 10.99
C ASP A 78 -0.91 -8.59 9.81
N ALA A 79 -1.21 -9.85 9.47
CA ALA A 79 -0.75 -10.49 8.24
C ALA A 79 -1.29 -9.77 6.98
N ILE A 80 -2.56 -9.35 6.96
CA ILE A 80 -3.12 -8.57 5.84
C ILE A 80 -2.39 -7.24 5.66
N ARG A 81 -2.14 -6.52 6.77
CA ARG A 81 -1.41 -5.25 6.73
C ARG A 81 0.03 -5.44 6.27
N GLU A 82 0.69 -6.52 6.69
CA GLU A 82 2.02 -6.88 6.20
C GLU A 82 2.02 -7.10 4.69
N VAL A 83 1.08 -7.88 4.17
CA VAL A 83 0.92 -8.09 2.71
C VAL A 83 0.67 -6.76 1.98
N ALA A 84 -0.13 -5.86 2.54
CA ALA A 84 -0.39 -4.55 1.96
C ALA A 84 0.88 -3.68 1.89
N ARG A 85 1.66 -3.62 2.98
CA ARG A 85 2.93 -2.88 3.03
C ARG A 85 3.95 -3.45 2.05
N ASP A 86 4.06 -4.78 1.97
CA ASP A 86 4.92 -5.47 1.01
C ASP A 86 4.55 -5.15 -0.44
N PHE A 87 3.25 -5.12 -0.73
CA PHE A 87 2.76 -4.75 -2.06
C PHE A 87 3.13 -3.30 -2.40
N ILE A 88 2.91 -2.36 -1.46
CA ILE A 88 3.26 -0.95 -1.64
C ILE A 88 4.76 -0.78 -1.91
N ALA A 89 5.59 -1.46 -1.13
CA ALA A 89 7.05 -1.44 -1.30
C ALA A 89 7.47 -1.98 -2.68
N LYS A 90 6.85 -3.08 -3.15
CA LYS A 90 7.13 -3.66 -4.47
C LYS A 90 6.71 -2.75 -5.63
N CYS A 91 5.65 -1.97 -5.45
CA CYS A 91 5.21 -0.98 -6.43
C CYS A 91 6.07 0.30 -6.46
N GLY A 92 7.03 0.45 -5.54
CA GLY A 92 7.90 1.63 -5.48
C GLY A 92 7.27 2.85 -4.82
N GLY A 93 6.14 2.68 -4.12
CA GLY A 93 5.48 3.77 -3.37
C GLY A 93 3.96 3.71 -3.38
N ALA A 94 3.35 4.54 -2.52
CA ALA A 94 1.91 4.55 -2.26
C ALA A 94 1.07 4.85 -3.52
N THR A 95 1.45 5.87 -4.29
CA THR A 95 0.71 6.30 -5.49
C THR A 95 0.70 5.23 -6.58
N HIS A 96 1.85 4.61 -6.86
CA HIS A 96 1.95 3.54 -7.86
C HIS A 96 1.24 2.27 -7.41
N ALA A 97 1.25 1.96 -6.11
CA ALA A 97 0.51 0.84 -5.55
C ALA A 97 -1.00 1.02 -5.75
N LEU A 98 -1.53 2.20 -5.46
CA LEU A 98 -2.94 2.53 -5.70
C LEU A 98 -3.29 2.46 -7.19
N GLN A 99 -2.50 3.05 -8.07
CA GLN A 99 -2.72 2.97 -9.52
C GLN A 99 -2.74 1.51 -10.01
N THR A 100 -1.79 0.70 -9.54
CA THR A 100 -1.72 -0.73 -9.89
C THR A 100 -2.95 -1.48 -9.41
N MET A 101 -3.36 -1.25 -8.16
CA MET A 101 -4.59 -1.82 -7.60
C MET A 101 -5.82 -1.43 -8.44
N TYR A 102 -5.97 -0.15 -8.77
CA TYR A 102 -7.09 0.33 -9.60
C TYR A 102 -7.09 -0.30 -11.00
N ASN A 103 -5.94 -0.42 -11.64
CA ASN A 103 -5.83 -1.09 -12.94
C ASN A 103 -6.25 -2.57 -12.85
N VAL A 104 -5.81 -3.29 -11.82
CA VAL A 104 -6.17 -4.70 -11.63
C VAL A 104 -7.67 -4.90 -11.44
N ILE A 105 -8.34 -4.02 -10.69
CA ILE A 105 -9.78 -4.17 -10.44
C ILE A 105 -10.64 -3.70 -11.62
N GLN A 106 -10.19 -2.72 -12.41
CA GLN A 106 -10.95 -2.13 -13.53
C GLN A 106 -10.80 -2.89 -14.86
N VAL A 107 -9.65 -3.53 -15.13
CA VAL A 107 -9.34 -4.12 -16.45
C VAL A 107 -10.31 -5.21 -16.92
N ALA A 108 -11.14 -5.77 -16.04
CA ALA A 108 -12.14 -6.79 -16.39
C ALA A 108 -13.57 -6.26 -16.63
N GLU A 109 -13.79 -4.93 -16.69
CA GLU A 109 -15.04 -4.34 -17.19
C GLU A 109 -15.02 -4.07 -18.71
N ALA A 110 -13.88 -4.27 -19.38
CA ALA A 110 -13.67 -3.92 -20.79
C ALA A 110 -13.80 -5.10 -21.77
N ASN A 111 -14.26 -6.28 -21.33
CA ASN A 111 -14.46 -7.47 -22.18
C ASN A 111 -15.87 -8.04 -22.04
#